data_AF-A0A453QIG4-F1
#
_entry.id   AF-A0A453QIG4-F1
#
_cell.length_a   1.000
_cell.length_b   1.000
_cell.length_c   1.000
_cell.angle_alpha   90.00
_cell.angle_beta   90.00
_cell.angle_gamma   90.00
#
_symmetry.space_group_name_H-M   'P 1'
#
loop_
_entity.id
_entity.type
_entity.pdbx_description
1 polymer ?
#
loop_
_entity_poly.entity_id
_entity_poly.type
_entity_poly.pdbx_seq_one_letter_code
_entity_poly.pdbx_strand_id
1 'polypeptide(L)'
;SPSPQRAAAARERRNPGEKMAGAVAYEEQRRRQVEENRRKLDQLNLHHLSAALRDAAVAPRPSPVKSAKRKPRGPPPGDAPPRRSGRVASLPEQPNYRFEDTYADIEKKIRWG
;
A
#
# COMPACT_ATOMS: atom_id res chain seq x y z
N SER A 1 -42.08 -25.54 -39.72
CA SER A 1 -41.50 -25.07 -38.44
C SER A 1 -40.16 -24.42 -38.70
N PRO A 2 -39.87 -23.21 -38.17
CA PRO A 2 -38.58 -22.56 -38.42
C PRO A 2 -37.46 -23.32 -37.70
N SER A 3 -36.31 -23.44 -38.35
CA SER A 3 -35.15 -24.19 -37.85
C SER A 3 -34.66 -23.62 -36.50
N PRO A 4 -34.24 -24.46 -35.54
CA PRO A 4 -33.83 -24.05 -34.19
C PRO A 4 -32.69 -23.00 -34.19
N GLN A 5 -31.86 -23.00 -35.22
CA GLN A 5 -30.79 -22.01 -35.42
C GLN A 5 -31.33 -20.58 -35.68
N ARG A 6 -32.48 -20.43 -36.35
CA ARG A 6 -33.13 -19.12 -36.57
C ARG A 6 -33.82 -18.59 -35.30
N ALA A 7 -34.29 -19.47 -34.43
CA ALA A 7 -34.87 -19.10 -33.13
C ALA A 7 -33.79 -18.67 -32.12
N ALA A 8 -32.62 -19.30 -32.14
CA ALA A 8 -31.46 -18.92 -31.34
C ALA A 8 -30.91 -17.54 -31.76
N ALA A 9 -30.72 -17.30 -33.06
CA ALA A 9 -30.27 -16.00 -33.58
C ALA A 9 -31.24 -14.83 -33.29
N ALA A 10 -32.54 -15.12 -33.18
CA ALA A 10 -33.56 -14.12 -32.83
C ALA A 10 -33.67 -13.84 -31.31
N ARG A 11 -33.10 -14.69 -30.45
CA ARG A 11 -33.00 -14.48 -29.00
C ARG A 11 -31.80 -13.62 -28.63
N GLU A 12 -30.68 -13.77 -29.33
CA GLU A 12 -29.46 -13.01 -29.06
C GLU A 12 -29.58 -11.51 -29.41
N ARG A 13 -30.43 -11.17 -30.38
CA ARG A 13 -30.77 -9.76 -30.71
C ARG A 13 -31.70 -9.07 -29.71
N ARG A 14 -32.22 -9.78 -28.69
CA ARG A 14 -33.35 -9.29 -27.89
C ARG A 14 -33.03 -8.52 -26.61
N ASN A 15 -31.80 -8.52 -26.07
CA ASN A 15 -31.56 -7.89 -24.76
C ASN A 15 -30.36 -6.92 -24.67
N PRO A 16 -30.23 -5.90 -25.56
CA PRO A 16 -29.32 -4.79 -25.30
C PRO A 16 -29.72 -4.00 -24.05
N GLY A 17 -31.01 -3.96 -23.69
CA GLY A 17 -31.53 -3.27 -22.51
C GLY A 17 -31.04 -3.83 -21.16
N GLU A 18 -30.88 -5.15 -21.04
CA GLU A 18 -30.36 -5.77 -19.81
C GLU A 18 -28.87 -5.50 -19.62
N LYS A 19 -28.07 -5.51 -20.70
CA LYS A 19 -26.65 -5.14 -20.65
C LYS A 19 -26.47 -3.67 -20.28
N MET A 20 -27.30 -2.79 -20.84
CA MET A 20 -27.31 -1.37 -20.49
C MET A 20 -27.77 -1.14 -19.05
N ALA A 21 -28.79 -1.86 -18.56
CA ALA A 21 -29.22 -1.78 -17.17
C ALA A 21 -28.13 -2.24 -16.19
N GLY A 22 -27.41 -3.33 -16.50
CA GLY A 22 -26.27 -3.78 -15.70
C GLY A 22 -25.11 -2.79 -15.70
N ALA A 23 -24.83 -2.16 -16.85
CA ALA A 23 -23.82 -1.10 -16.96
C ALA A 23 -24.21 0.15 -16.14
N VAL A 24 -25.48 0.56 -16.18
CA VAL A 24 -26.00 1.68 -15.39
C VAL A 24 -25.91 1.38 -13.89
N ALA A 25 -26.32 0.19 -13.46
CA ALA A 25 -26.22 -0.22 -12.06
C ALA A 25 -24.77 -0.21 -11.53
N TYR A 26 -23.82 -0.68 -12.35
CA TYR A 26 -22.39 -0.63 -12.02
C TYR A 26 -21.88 0.81 -11.91
N GLU A 27 -22.23 1.67 -12.87
CA GLU A 27 -21.81 3.07 -12.87
C GLU A 27 -22.36 3.84 -11.65
N GLU A 28 -23.59 3.56 -11.24
CA GLU A 28 -24.15 4.14 -10.02
C GLU A 28 -23.41 3.67 -8.75
N GLN A 29 -23.11 2.37 -8.65
CA GLN A 29 -22.33 1.85 -7.52
C GLN A 29 -20.92 2.44 -7.48
N ARG A 30 -20.27 2.57 -8.64
CA ARG A 30 -18.96 3.20 -8.77
C ARG A 30 -18.97 4.65 -8.27
N ARG A 31 -20.00 5.42 -8.63
CA ARG A 31 -20.16 6.81 -8.15
C ARG A 31 -20.31 6.87 -6.64
N ARG A 32 -21.16 6.02 -6.05
CA ARG A 32 -21.35 5.94 -4.59
C ARG A 32 -20.03 5.64 -3.88
N GLN A 33 -19.26 4.68 -4.37
CA GLN A 33 -17.98 4.33 -3.78
C GLN A 33 -16.96 5.48 -3.86
N VAL A 34 -16.90 6.21 -4.98
CA VAL A 34 -16.03 7.37 -5.13
C VAL A 34 -16.41 8.48 -4.14
N GLU A 35 -17.71 8.75 -3.96
CA GLU A 35 -18.20 9.75 -3.00
C GLU A 35 -17.89 9.35 -1.55
N GLU A 36 -18.08 8.09 -1.18
CA GLU A 36 -17.71 7.58 0.15
C GLU A 36 -16.21 7.69 0.39
N ASN A 37 -15.39 7.32 -0.60
CA ASN A 37 -13.94 7.45 -0.51
C ASN A 37 -13.52 8.91 -0.32
N ARG A 38 -14.16 9.83 -1.04
CA ARG A 38 -13.95 11.27 -0.88
C ARG A 38 -14.27 11.72 0.55
N ARG A 39 -15.44 11.34 1.09
CA ARG A 39 -15.82 11.66 2.48
C ARG A 39 -14.81 11.11 3.50
N LYS A 40 -14.33 9.89 3.31
CA LYS A 40 -13.31 9.28 4.18
C LYS A 40 -11.99 10.05 4.13
N LEU A 41 -11.54 10.46 2.95
CA LEU A 41 -10.33 11.27 2.78
C LEU A 41 -10.47 12.64 3.44
N ASP A 42 -11.63 13.30 3.28
CA ASP A 42 -11.90 14.58 3.92
C ASP A 42 -11.88 14.46 5.45
N GLN A 43 -12.48 13.40 6.02
CA GLN A 43 -12.47 13.12 7.46
C GLN A 43 -11.07 12.93 8.05
N LEU A 44 -10.11 12.43 7.27
CA LEU A 44 -8.73 12.28 7.71
C LEU A 44 -8.02 13.62 7.94
N ASN A 45 -8.58 14.75 7.47
CA ASN A 45 -8.05 16.10 7.70
C ASN A 45 -6.54 16.23 7.43
N LEU A 46 -6.04 15.51 6.42
CA LEU A 46 -4.60 15.34 6.17
C LEU A 46 -3.89 16.68 5.91
N HIS A 47 -4.55 17.63 5.26
CA HIS A 47 -4.00 18.96 5.03
C HIS A 47 -3.65 19.66 6.34
N HIS A 48 -4.57 19.63 7.31
CA HIS A 48 -4.37 20.25 8.62
C HIS A 48 -3.28 19.54 9.41
N LEU A 49 -3.30 18.20 9.45
CA LEU A 49 -2.27 17.41 10.11
C LEU A 49 -0.88 17.64 9.49
N SER A 50 -0.79 17.73 8.16
CA SER A 50 0.47 18.00 7.47
C SER A 50 1.01 19.40 7.78
N ALA A 51 0.12 20.40 7.91
CA ALA A 51 0.49 21.75 8.29
C ALA A 51 1.02 21.78 9.73
N ALA A 52 0.27 21.18 10.67
CA ALA A 52 0.68 21.07 12.07
C ALA A 52 2.03 20.35 12.23
N LEU A 53 2.31 19.31 11.42
CA LEU A 53 3.60 18.62 11.42
C LEU A 53 4.73 19.51 10.90
N ARG A 54 4.51 20.28 9.83
CA ARG A 54 5.49 21.26 9.32
C ARG A 54 5.77 22.34 10.36
N ASP A 55 4.73 22.91 10.96
CA ASP A 55 4.87 23.94 11.98
C ASP A 55 5.61 23.41 13.21
N ALA A 56 5.28 22.18 13.64
CA ALA A 56 5.95 21.51 14.75
C ALA A 56 7.41 21.09 14.44
N ALA A 57 7.80 21.02 13.17
CA ALA A 57 9.17 20.78 12.74
C ALA A 57 10.00 22.08 12.70
N VAL A 58 9.37 23.22 12.43
CA VAL A 58 10.01 24.55 12.48
C VAL A 58 10.10 25.07 13.92
N ALA A 59 9.12 24.72 14.77
CA ALA A 59 9.14 25.08 16.17
C ALA A 59 10.36 24.45 16.88
N PRO A 60 11.19 25.25 17.59
CA PRO A 60 12.30 24.71 18.37
C PRO A 60 11.72 23.91 19.53
N ARG A 61 11.61 22.59 19.35
CA ARG A 61 11.21 21.69 20.42
C ARG A 61 12.28 21.78 21.52
N PRO A 62 11.92 22.05 22.80
CA PRO A 62 12.86 21.84 23.88
C PRO A 62 13.12 20.34 23.95
N SER A 63 14.19 19.89 23.31
CA SER A 63 14.64 18.50 23.43
C SER A 63 14.85 18.21 24.91
N PRO A 64 14.16 17.22 25.50
CA PRO A 64 14.46 16.74 26.85
C PRO A 64 15.88 16.15 26.95
N VAL A 65 16.55 15.99 25.80
CA VAL A 65 17.78 15.25 25.61
C VAL A 65 18.90 16.18 25.11
N LYS A 66 19.05 17.36 25.73
CA LYS A 66 20.41 17.91 25.90
C LYS A 66 21.19 16.92 26.77
N SER A 67 21.55 15.78 26.19
CA SER A 67 22.43 14.82 26.81
C SER A 67 23.74 15.56 27.06
N ALA A 68 24.05 15.73 28.33
CA ALA A 68 25.36 16.17 28.78
C ALA A 68 26.42 15.45 27.95
N LYS A 69 27.35 16.23 27.37
CA LYS A 69 28.51 15.79 26.60
C LYS A 69 28.90 14.35 26.95
N ARG A 70 28.52 13.39 26.11
CA ARG A 70 28.96 12.00 26.29
C ARG A 70 30.48 11.99 26.09
N LYS A 71 31.24 11.57 27.11
CA LYS A 71 32.68 11.33 26.95
C LYS A 71 32.87 10.34 25.77
N PRO A 72 33.86 10.56 24.87
CA PRO A 72 34.12 9.61 23.80
C PRO A 72 34.45 8.25 24.40
N ARG A 73 33.68 7.22 24.02
CA ARG A 73 34.10 5.84 24.29
C ARG A 73 35.30 5.56 23.39
N GLY A 74 36.38 5.05 23.98
CA GLY A 74 37.57 4.64 23.25
C GLY A 74 37.27 3.55 22.21
N PRO A 75 38.25 3.23 21.34
CA PRO A 75 38.08 2.26 20.28
C PRO A 75 37.61 0.90 20.84
N PRO A 76 36.69 0.20 20.16
CA PRO A 76 36.36 -1.17 20.51
C PRO A 76 37.61 -2.06 20.38
N PRO A 77 37.74 -3.13 21.19
CA PRO A 77 38.78 -4.15 20.99
C PRO A 77 38.68 -4.72 19.57
N GLY A 78 39.82 -4.91 18.88
CA GLY A 78 39.88 -5.31 17.47
C GLY A 78 39.17 -6.64 17.15
N ASP A 79 39.04 -7.52 18.14
CA ASP A 79 38.44 -8.85 18.00
C ASP A 79 37.01 -8.93 18.59
N ALA A 80 36.40 -7.79 18.94
CA ALA A 80 35.05 -7.80 19.50
C ALA A 80 34.02 -8.16 18.39
N PRO A 81 33.20 -9.21 18.58
CA PRO A 81 32.15 -9.52 17.62
C PRO A 81 31.20 -8.33 17.50
N PRO A 82 30.61 -8.08 16.31
CA PRO A 82 29.66 -7.00 16.12
C PRO A 82 28.57 -7.05 17.21
N ARG A 83 28.50 -6.01 18.06
CA ARG A 83 27.46 -5.92 19.10
C ARG A 83 26.10 -5.76 18.43
N ARG A 84 25.42 -6.88 18.20
CA ARG A 84 24.01 -6.88 17.82
C ARG A 84 23.19 -6.45 19.03
N SER A 85 22.30 -5.48 18.85
CA SER A 85 21.40 -5.07 19.93
C SER A 85 20.47 -6.25 20.26
N GLY A 86 20.15 -6.47 21.54
CA GLY A 86 19.27 -7.58 21.93
C GLY A 86 17.89 -7.53 21.25
N ARG A 87 17.42 -6.33 20.90
CA ARG A 87 16.18 -6.11 20.13
C ARG A 87 16.23 -6.63 18.69
N VAL A 88 17.42 -6.71 18.10
CA VAL A 88 17.63 -7.14 16.71
C VAL A 88 18.27 -8.53 16.65
N ALA A 89 18.93 -8.97 17.72
CA ALA A 89 19.54 -10.29 17.82
C ALA A 89 18.51 -11.43 17.84
N SER A 90 17.30 -11.17 18.32
CA SER A 90 16.19 -12.14 18.33
C SER A 90 15.32 -12.07 17.07
N LEU A 91 15.56 -11.11 16.17
CA LEU A 91 14.82 -11.03 14.91
C LEU A 91 15.41 -12.01 13.90
N PRO A 92 14.57 -12.63 13.06
CA PRO A 92 15.07 -13.41 11.93
C PRO A 92 15.89 -12.51 11.00
N GLU A 93 16.79 -13.15 10.25
CA GLU A 93 17.55 -12.47 9.22
C GLU A 93 16.60 -11.72 8.29
N GLN A 94 16.83 -10.41 8.15
CA GLN A 94 15.93 -9.56 7.40
C GLN A 94 16.03 -9.94 5.92
N PRO A 95 14.91 -10.12 5.22
CA PRO A 95 14.94 -10.41 3.79
C PRO A 95 15.64 -9.29 3.03
N ASN A 96 16.43 -9.67 2.03
CA ASN A 96 17.12 -8.73 1.16
C ASN A 96 16.14 -8.12 0.16
N TYR A 97 15.88 -6.82 0.26
CA TYR A 97 14.97 -6.10 -0.65
C TYR A 97 15.69 -5.47 -1.84
N ARG A 98 16.81 -6.04 -2.29
CA ARG A 98 17.44 -5.61 -3.54
C ARG A 98 16.49 -5.87 -4.70
N PHE A 99 16.43 -4.90 -5.60
CA PHE A 99 15.49 -4.86 -6.70
C PHE A 99 15.58 -6.14 -7.55
N GLU A 100 16.79 -6.59 -7.82
CA GLU A 100 17.10 -7.76 -8.65
C GLU A 100 16.55 -9.08 -8.05
N ASP A 101 16.63 -9.22 -6.72
CA ASP A 101 16.21 -10.43 -6.01
C ASP A 101 14.67 -10.53 -5.96
N THR A 102 13.99 -9.38 -5.80
CA THR A 102 12.52 -9.34 -5.69
C THR A 102 11.81 -9.69 -7.00
N TYR A 103 12.32 -9.26 -8.15
CA TYR A 103 11.72 -9.57 -9.45
C TYR A 103 11.96 -11.02 -9.87
N ALA A 104 13.14 -11.58 -9.58
CA ALA A 104 13.46 -12.96 -9.90
C ALA A 104 12.48 -13.95 -9.24
N ASP A 105 12.05 -13.66 -8.01
CA ASP A 105 11.11 -14.53 -7.28
C ASP A 105 9.66 -14.34 -7.74
N ILE A 106 9.29 -13.12 -8.12
CA ILE A 106 7.98 -12.84 -8.74
C ILE A 106 7.88 -13.55 -10.10
N GLU A 107 8.92 -13.49 -10.93
CA GLU A 107 8.94 -14.16 -12.24
C GLU A 107 8.87 -15.68 -12.13
N LYS A 108 9.60 -16.28 -11.18
CA LYS A 108 9.50 -17.73 -10.91
C LYS A 108 8.09 -18.11 -10.49
N LYS A 109 7.44 -17.30 -9.64
CA LYS A 109 6.09 -17.57 -9.16
C LYS A 109 5.04 -17.47 -10.27
N ILE A 110 5.23 -16.59 -11.23
CA ILE A 110 4.36 -16.47 -12.42
C ILE A 110 4.58 -17.65 -13.38
N ARG A 111 5.80 -18.18 -13.47
CA ARG A 111 6.15 -19.26 -14.40
C ARG A 111 5.65 -20.65 -13.94
N TRP A 112 5.49 -20.85 -12.64
CA TRP A 112 5.19 -22.16 -12.05
C TRP A 112 3.88 -22.20 -11.24
N GLY A 113 3.10 -21.12 -11.22
CA GLY A 113 1.77 -21.03 -10.62
C GLY A 113 0.68 -20.96 -11.69
#